data_AF-A0A496TMN1-F1
#
_entry.id   AF-A0A496TMN1-F1
#
_cell.length_a   1.000
_cell.length_b   1.000
_cell.length_c   1.000
_cell.angle_alpha   90.00
_cell.angle_beta   90.00
_cell.angle_gamma   90.00
#
_symmetry.space_group_name_H-M   'P 1'
#
loop_
_entity.id
_entity.type
_entity.pdbx_description
1 polymer ?
#
loop_
_entity_poly.entity_id
_entity_poly.type
_entity_poly.pdbx_seq_one_letter_code
_entity_poly.pdbx_strand_id
1 'polypeptide(L)' 'GLGVFMGFIEEIRNNKGDIKLSNMTDKVFRIFDLLGFPSLYEIFQDEQEAIEKF' A
#
# COMPACT_ATOMS: atom_id res chain seq x y z
N GLY A 1 -3.55 5.21 14.13
CA GLY A 1 -2.82 5.66 12.94
C GLY A 1 -2.63 4.50 11.98
N LEU A 2 -1.50 3.79 12.07
CA LEU A 2 -1.14 2.70 11.15
C LEU A 2 -2.06 1.47 11.19
N GLY A 3 -2.59 1.09 12.37
CA GLY A 3 -3.55 -0.03 12.48
C GLY A 3 -4.87 0.20 11.73
N VAL A 4 -5.18 1.44 11.36
CA VAL A 4 -6.35 1.76 10.53
C VAL A 4 -6.13 1.19 9.12
N PHE A 5 -4.95 1.38 8.54
CA PHE A 5 -4.62 0.87 7.21
C PHE A 5 -4.65 -0.66 7.13
N MET A 6 -4.30 -1.39 8.20
CA MET A 6 -4.35 -2.86 8.15
C MET A 6 -5.77 -3.41 7.96
N GLY A 7 -6.80 -2.76 8.53
CA GLY A 7 -8.19 -3.22 8.40
C GLY A 7 -8.84 -2.83 7.07
N PHE A 8 -8.51 -1.65 6.54
CA PHE A 8 -9.17 -1.12 5.33
C PHE A 8 -8.81 -1.87 4.04
N ILE A 9 -7.57 -2.34 3.90
CA ILE A 9 -7.16 -3.04 2.67
C ILE A 9 -7.90 -4.36 2.48
N GLU A 10 -8.15 -5.09 3.56
CA GLU A 10 -8.89 -6.35 3.51
C GLU A 10 -10.35 -6.11 3.12
N GLU A 11 -11.00 -5.12 3.73
CA GLU A 11 -12.37 -4.74 3.39
C GLU A 11 -12.49 -4.27 1.93
N ILE A 12 -11.57 -3.43 1.45
CA ILE A 12 -11.60 -2.92 0.08
C ILE A 12 -11.42 -4.06 -0.93
N ARG A 13 -10.48 -4.97 -0.68
CA ARG A 13 -10.26 -6.15 -1.54
C ARG A 13 -11.45 -7.12 -1.53
N ASN A 14 -12.09 -7.30 -0.38
CA ASN A 14 -13.34 -8.07 -0.30
C ASN A 14 -14.46 -7.43 -1.13
N ASN A 15 -14.46 -6.10 -1.27
CA ASN A 15 -15.36 -5.35 -2.13
C ASN A 15 -14.87 -5.19 -3.59
N LYS A 16 -13.88 -5.98 -4.02
CA LYS A 16 -13.26 -5.94 -5.36
C LYS A 16 -12.59 -4.61 -5.72
N GLY A 17 -12.19 -3.83 -4.73
CA GLY A 17 -11.27 -2.71 -4.89
C GLY A 17 -9.84 -3.13 -4.57
N ASP A 18 -8.91 -2.19 -4.68
CA ASP A 18 -7.54 -2.38 -4.22
C ASP A 18 -6.94 -1.05 -3.79
N ILE A 19 -5.86 -1.09 -3.01
CA ILE A 19 -5.07 0.10 -2.68
C ILE A 19 -3.63 -0.15 -3.09
N LYS A 20 -3.14 0.73 -3.95
CA LYS A 20 -1.74 0.80 -4.37
C LYS A 20 -1.13 2.09 -3.84
N LEU A 21 0.12 2.01 -3.40
CA LEU A 21 0.87 3.16 -2.90
C LEU A 21 1.98 3.47 -3.89
N SER A 22 2.22 4.75 -4.18
CA SER A 22 3.33 5.18 -5.04
C SER A 22 4.12 6.31 -4.40
N ASN A 23 5.31 6.60 -4.94
CA ASN A 23 6.11 7.79 -4.60
C ASN A 23 6.40 7.97 -3.09
N MET A 24 6.54 6.86 -2.35
CA MET A 24 6.89 6.94 -0.94
C MET A 24 8.34 7.39 -0.75
N THR A 25 8.58 8.30 0.20
CA THR A 25 9.94 8.64 0.61
C THR A 25 10.60 7.44 1.32
N ASP A 26 11.92 7.32 1.22
CA ASP A 26 12.70 6.26 1.88
C ASP A 26 12.40 6.13 3.38
N LYS A 27 12.18 7.27 4.05
CA LYS A 27 11.85 7.31 5.48
C LYS A 27 10.51 6.64 5.76
N VAL A 28 9.50 6.89 4.93
CA VAL A 28 8.17 6.30 5.09
C VAL A 28 8.19 4.83 4.69
N PHE A 29 8.86 4.49 3.58
CA PHE A 29 9.02 3.11 3.15
C PHE A 29 9.64 2.24 4.25
N ARG A 30 10.72 2.70 4.90
CA ARG A 30 11.35 1.97 6.02
C ARG A 30 10.39 1.69 7.18
N ILE A 31 9.50 2.64 7.50
CA ILE A 31 8.50 2.43 8.56
C ILE A 31 7.50 1.34 8.14
N PHE A 32 7.08 1.35 6.88
CA PHE A 32 6.15 0.36 6.32
C PHE A 32 6.79 -1.04 6.25
N ASP A 33 8.04 -1.11 5.83
CA ASP A 33 8.83 -2.35 5.74
C ASP A 33 9.02 -3.00 7.12
N LEU A 34 9.39 -2.21 8.14
CA LEU A 34 9.50 -2.68 9.52
C LEU A 34 8.20 -3.26 10.08
N LEU A 35 7.06 -2.81 9.57
CA LEU A 35 5.73 -3.26 9.97
C LEU A 35 5.17 -4.37 9.06
N GLY A 36 5.89 -4.76 8.01
CA GLY A 36 5.47 -5.81 7.07
C GLY A 36 4.38 -5.39 6.08
N PHE A 37 4.15 -4.09 5.88
CA PHE A 37 3.16 -3.57 4.94
C PHE A 37 3.42 -3.92 3.46
N PRO A 38 4.67 -4.05 2.96
CA PRO A 38 4.90 -4.49 1.58
C PRO A 38 4.32 -5.87 1.25
N SER A 39 4.05 -6.71 2.25
CA SER A 39 3.37 -8.00 2.05
C SER A 39 1.85 -7.85 1.89
N LEU A 40 1.28 -6.72 2.31
CA LEU A 40 -0.15 -6.43 2.27
C LEU A 40 -0.50 -5.47 1.12
N TYR A 41 0.33 -4.45 0.90
CA TYR A 41 0.12 -3.39 -0.07
C TYR A 41 1.11 -3.49 -1.21
N GLU A 42 0.64 -3.23 -2.42
CA GLU A 42 1.53 -3.02 -3.56
C GLU A 42 2.07 -1.59 -3.51
N ILE A 43 3.40 -1.49 -3.49
CA ILE A 43 4.13 -0.22 -3.41
C ILE A 43 4.96 -0.07 -4.67
N PHE A 44 4.72 1.01 -5.40
CA PHE A 44 5.37 1.34 -6.65
C PHE A 44 6.27 2.57 -6.48
N GLN A 45 7.24 2.72 -7.38
CA GLN A 45 8.10 3.91 -7.35
C GLN A 45 7.36 5.14 -7.88
N ASP A 46 6.53 4.94 -8.90
CA ASP A 46 5.78 6.00 -9.55
C ASP A 46 4.27 5.71 -9.63
N GLU A 47 3.50 6.78 -9.75
CA GLU A 47 2.03 6.71 -9.82
C GLU A 47 1.53 6.05 -11.10
N GLN A 48 2.25 6.17 -12.23
CA GLN A 48 1.81 5.59 -13.50
C GLN A 48 1.89 4.06 -13.44
N GLU A 49 2.98 3.52 -12.89
CA GLU A 49 3.15 2.08 -12.64
C GLU A 49 2.03 1.55 -11.74
N ALA A 50 1.65 2.30 -10.70
CA ALA A 50 0.53 1.92 -9.85
C ALA A 50 -0.81 1.88 -10.61
N ILE A 51 -1.08 2.89 -11.45
CA ILE A 51 -2.31 2.97 -12.26
C ILE A 51 -2.39 1.83 -13.27
N GLU A 52 -1.29 1.49 -13.94
CA GLU A 52 -1.23 0.41 -14.93
C GLU A 52 -1.47 -0.98 -14.31
N LYS A 53 -1.34 -1.12 -12.99
CA LYS A 53 -1.48 -2.38 -12.26
C LYS A 53 -2.86 -2.58 -11.60
N PHE A 54 -3.78 -1.62 -11.71
CA PHE A 54 -5.17 -1.78 -11.27
C PHE A 54 -5.99 -2.62 -12.26
#